data_AF-A0AAV3JIK1-F1
#
_entry.id   AF-A0AAV3JIK1-F1
#
_cell.length_a   1.000
_cell.length_b   1.000
_cell.length_c   1.000
_cell.angle_alpha   90.00
_cell.angle_beta   90.00
_cell.angle_gamma   90.00
#
_symmetry.space_group_name_H-M   'P 1'
#
loop_
_entity.id
_entity.type
_entity.pdbx_description
1 polymer ?
#
loop_
_entity_poly.entity_id
_entity_poly.type
_entity_poly.pdbx_seq_one_letter_code
_entity_poly.pdbx_strand_id
1 'polypeptide(L)'
;MKLLTKELFDDSQHFWYQINLSQESNFGAVFDHDNKNIPQVVATIVDDLQGSGSSNHFWYFGNTTDTSILMIAHLNRKFYIQVNLKDFDFALNLITINNWKSLLQTQLEALNDTLAIFQ
;
A
#
# COMPACT_ATOMS: atom_id res chain seq x y z
N MET A 1 -10.74 -6.39 1.87
CA MET A 1 -9.61 -6.08 2.75
C MET A 1 -10.08 -6.14 4.20
N LYS A 2 -9.25 -6.61 5.14
CA LYS A 2 -9.59 -6.72 6.57
C LYS A 2 -8.44 -6.18 7.42
N LEU A 3 -8.70 -5.27 8.36
CA LEU A 3 -7.69 -4.84 9.35
C LEU A 3 -7.35 -6.02 10.27
N LEU A 4 -6.06 -6.34 10.38
CA LEU A 4 -5.53 -7.38 11.27
C LEU A 4 -5.13 -6.78 12.62
N THR A 5 -4.30 -5.74 12.59
CA THR A 5 -3.88 -5.01 13.79
C THR A 5 -3.54 -3.57 13.44
N LYS A 6 -3.56 -2.72 14.47
CA LYS A 6 -3.23 -1.30 14.42
C LYS A 6 -2.42 -0.95 15.66
N GLU A 7 -1.26 -0.34 15.47
CA GLU A 7 -0.33 -0.03 16.56
C GLU A 7 0.17 1.41 16.45
N LEU A 8 0.52 1.99 17.59
CA LEU A 8 1.14 3.31 17.70
C LEU A 8 2.57 3.12 18.22
N PHE A 9 3.54 3.62 17.46
CA PHE A 9 4.95 3.67 17.85
C PHE A 9 5.40 5.13 17.82
N ASP A 10 5.69 5.68 19.00
CA ASP A 10 5.98 7.11 19.17
C ASP A 10 4.92 8.00 18.50
N ASP A 11 5.28 8.76 17.47
CA ASP A 11 4.37 9.63 16.71
C ASP A 11 3.78 8.98 15.46
N SER A 12 4.11 7.70 15.21
CA SER A 12 3.77 6.98 14.00
C SER A 12 2.71 5.92 14.20
N GLN A 13 1.77 5.83 13.25
CA GLN A 13 0.68 4.86 13.29
C GLN A 13 0.85 3.80 12.23
N HIS A 14 0.74 2.53 12.63
CA HIS A 14 1.00 1.38 11.80
C HIS A 14 -0.26 0.53 11.65
N PHE A 15 -0.56 0.11 10.42
CA PHE A 15 -1.76 -0.64 10.06
C PHE A 15 -1.41 -1.89 9.26
N TRP A 16 -1.90 -3.05 9.69
CA TRP A 16 -1.74 -4.30 8.96
C TRP A 16 -3.06 -4.74 8.39
N TYR A 17 -3.10 -4.95 7.08
CA TYR A 17 -4.29 -5.33 6.36
C TYR A 17 -4.12 -6.68 5.67
N GLN A 18 -5.13 -7.52 5.84
CA GLN A 18 -5.30 -8.74 5.08
C GLN A 18 -5.93 -8.43 3.72
N ILE A 19 -5.21 -8.75 2.65
CA ILE A 19 -5.67 -8.66 1.26
C ILE A 19 -4.86 -9.63 0.39
N ASN A 20 -5.52 -10.28 -0.56
CA ASN A 20 -4.82 -11.04 -1.60
C ASN A 20 -4.34 -10.07 -2.69
N LEU A 21 -3.02 -9.89 -2.78
CA LEU A 21 -2.34 -9.08 -3.82
C LEU A 21 -1.51 -9.97 -4.74
N SER A 22 -1.86 -11.25 -4.83
CA SER A 22 -1.15 -12.22 -5.64
C SER A 22 -2.07 -12.86 -6.67
N GLN A 23 -1.47 -13.18 -7.81
CA GLN A 23 -2.06 -13.98 -8.87
C GLN A 23 -1.15 -15.17 -9.18
N GLU A 24 -1.73 -16.27 -9.64
CA GLU A 24 -0.97 -17.47 -10.00
C GLU A 24 -0.23 -17.28 -11.33
N SER A 25 0.96 -17.86 -11.42
CA SER A 25 1.76 -17.94 -12.65
C SER A 25 2.40 -19.31 -12.78
N ASN A 26 3.00 -19.61 -13.93
CA ASN A 26 3.75 -20.85 -14.15
C ASN A 26 4.96 -21.02 -13.21
N PHE A 27 5.40 -19.95 -12.54
CA PHE A 27 6.52 -19.93 -11.62
C PHE A 27 6.07 -19.76 -10.15
N GLY A 28 4.78 -19.87 -9.90
CA GLY A 28 4.13 -19.65 -8.60
C GLY A 28 3.49 -18.26 -8.49
N ALA A 29 3.00 -17.94 -7.29
CA ALA A 29 2.33 -16.67 -7.02
C ALA A 29 3.24 -15.46 -7.27
N VAL A 30 2.79 -14.55 -8.14
CA VAL A 30 3.38 -13.24 -8.47
C VAL A 30 2.46 -12.11 -7.97
N PHE A 31 2.97 -10.89 -7.91
CA PHE A 31 2.16 -9.71 -7.61
C PHE A 31 1.04 -9.51 -8.65
N ASP A 32 -0.18 -9.27 -8.16
CA ASP A 32 -1.32 -8.91 -9.01
C ASP A 32 -1.24 -7.43 -9.40
N HIS A 33 -0.79 -7.20 -10.63
CA HIS A 33 -0.63 -5.88 -11.22
C HIS A 33 -1.81 -5.47 -12.13
N ASP A 34 -2.98 -6.12 -12.06
CA ASP A 34 -4.16 -5.80 -12.89
C ASP A 34 -4.88 -4.50 -12.48
N ASN A 35 -4.31 -3.71 -11.57
CA ASN A 35 -4.84 -2.45 -11.01
C ASN A 35 -6.18 -2.58 -10.23
N LYS A 36 -6.85 -3.74 -10.25
CA LYS A 36 -8.17 -3.96 -9.61
C LYS A 36 -8.19 -3.63 -8.12
N ASN A 37 -7.06 -3.84 -7.44
CA ASN A 37 -6.94 -3.62 -5.99
C ASN A 37 -6.63 -2.16 -5.63
N ILE A 38 -6.20 -1.32 -6.60
CA ILE A 38 -5.78 0.07 -6.33
C ILE A 38 -6.91 0.89 -5.67
N PRO A 39 -8.16 0.91 -6.17
CA PRO A 39 -9.21 1.73 -5.56
C PRO A 39 -9.49 1.35 -4.10
N GLN A 40 -9.43 0.05 -3.77
CA GLN A 40 -9.64 -0.42 -2.41
C GLN A 40 -8.49 -0.04 -1.48
N VAL A 41 -7.24 -0.14 -1.94
CA VAL A 41 -6.05 0.29 -1.19
C VAL A 41 -6.11 1.79 -0.90
N VAL A 42 -6.43 2.59 -1.92
CA VAL A 42 -6.54 4.04 -1.81
C VAL A 42 -7.62 4.44 -0.80
N ALA A 43 -8.83 3.90 -0.92
CA ALA A 43 -9.93 4.20 0.00
C ALA A 43 -9.56 3.87 1.45
N THR A 44 -8.92 2.73 1.67
CA THR A 44 -8.49 2.32 3.02
C THR A 44 -7.49 3.31 3.62
N ILE A 45 -6.50 3.76 2.84
CA ILE A 45 -5.51 4.73 3.30
C ILE A 45 -6.16 6.08 3.63
N VAL A 46 -7.10 6.55 2.80
CA VAL A 46 -7.81 7.80 3.06
C VAL A 46 -8.61 7.74 4.35
N ASP A 47 -9.35 6.66 4.57
CA ASP A 47 -10.15 6.47 5.78
C ASP A 47 -9.26 6.46 7.03
N ASP A 48 -8.10 5.79 6.96
CA ASP A 48 -7.13 5.74 8.05
C ASP A 48 -6.52 7.12 8.35
N LEU A 49 -6.24 7.93 7.31
CA LEU A 49 -5.69 9.27 7.45
C LEU A 49 -6.68 10.25 8.08
N GLN A 50 -7.97 10.18 7.72
CA GLN A 50 -9.00 11.04 8.31
C GLN A 50 -9.20 10.79 9.81
N GLY A 51 -8.94 9.56 10.27
CA GLY A 51 -9.08 9.16 11.67
C GLY A 51 -7.81 9.30 12.51
N SER A 52 -6.72 9.85 11.97
CA SER A 52 -5.41 9.82 12.62
C SER A 52 -4.92 11.20 13.08
N GLY A 53 -4.42 11.25 14.31
CA GLY A 53 -3.69 12.41 14.85
C GLY A 53 -2.16 12.30 14.69
N SER A 54 -1.66 11.24 14.07
CA SER A 54 -0.23 11.00 13.84
C SER A 54 0.29 11.78 12.63
N SER A 55 1.56 12.17 12.68
CA SER A 55 2.28 12.83 11.59
C SER A 55 2.76 11.84 10.51
N ASN A 56 3.01 10.60 10.94
CA ASN A 56 3.59 9.54 10.14
C ASN A 56 2.69 8.30 10.16
N HIS A 57 2.53 7.67 9.01
CA HIS A 57 1.68 6.49 8.86
C HIS A 57 2.35 5.41 8.03
N PHE A 58 2.11 4.17 8.41
CA PHE A 58 2.65 2.99 7.73
C PHE A 58 1.55 1.96 7.52
N TRP A 59 1.45 1.44 6.30
CA TRP A 59 0.51 0.39 5.94
C TRP A 59 1.25 -0.82 5.40
N TYR A 60 0.82 -1.98 5.85
CA TYR A 60 1.37 -3.27 5.49
C TYR A 60 0.23 -4.14 4.96
N PHE A 61 0.30 -4.51 3.69
CA PHE A 61 -0.73 -5.28 3.00
C PHE A 61 -0.18 -6.64 2.61
N GLY A 62 -0.83 -7.70 3.09
CA GLY A 62 -0.44 -9.09 2.82
C GLY A 62 -1.50 -10.07 3.24
N ASN A 63 -1.18 -11.36 3.24
CA ASN A 63 -2.12 -12.40 3.71
C ASN A 63 -2.12 -12.52 5.24
N THR A 64 -0.98 -12.21 5.87
CA THR A 64 -0.73 -12.23 7.32
C THR A 64 0.16 -11.05 7.70
N THR A 65 0.32 -10.80 9.01
CA THR A 65 1.15 -9.70 9.54
C THR A 65 2.63 -9.82 9.16
N ASP A 66 3.13 -11.04 8.96
CA ASP A 66 4.52 -11.38 8.62
C ASP A 66 4.76 -11.55 7.10
N THR A 67 3.71 -11.54 6.26
CA THR A 67 3.83 -11.78 4.80
C THR A 67 3.38 -10.58 3.98
N SER A 68 3.80 -9.38 4.39
CA SER A 68 3.44 -8.14 3.68
C SER A 68 4.11 -8.06 2.31
N ILE A 69 3.29 -8.00 1.27
CA ILE A 69 3.72 -7.91 -0.14
C ILE A 69 3.82 -6.44 -0.56
N LEU A 70 2.90 -5.60 -0.09
CA LEU A 70 2.87 -4.17 -0.36
C LEU A 70 3.03 -3.40 0.95
N MET A 71 3.93 -2.43 0.96
CA MET A 71 4.17 -1.55 2.09
C MET A 71 4.09 -0.10 1.61
N ILE A 72 3.39 0.73 2.36
CA ILE A 72 3.20 2.15 2.05
C ILE A 72 3.54 2.94 3.29
N ALA A 73 4.31 4.00 3.14
CA ALA A 73 4.55 4.98 4.20
C ALA A 73 4.07 6.36 3.74
N HIS A 74 3.45 7.10 4.64
CA HIS A 74 3.14 8.51 4.46
C HIS A 74 3.97 9.30 5.47
N LEU A 75 5.00 9.99 4.97
CA LEU A 75 5.98 10.72 5.78
C LEU A 75 6.14 12.11 5.19
N ASN A 76 6.08 13.15 6.03
CA ASN A 76 6.24 14.53 5.60
C ASN A 76 5.38 14.90 4.37
N ARG A 77 4.11 14.48 4.37
CA ARG A 77 3.14 14.68 3.29
C ARG A 77 3.49 14.00 1.96
N LYS A 78 4.34 12.97 1.98
CA LYS A 78 4.73 12.21 0.80
C LYS A 78 4.49 10.73 0.99
N PHE A 79 4.04 10.07 -0.07
CA PHE A 79 3.87 8.62 -0.10
C PHE A 79 5.14 7.93 -0.61
N TYR A 80 5.49 6.83 0.05
CA TYR A 80 6.57 5.94 -0.33
C TYR A 80 5.99 4.54 -0.46
N ILE A 81 6.20 3.90 -1.62
CA ILE A 81 5.57 2.62 -1.95
C ILE A 81 6.65 1.58 -2.22
N GLN A 82 6.56 0.45 -1.53
CA GLN A 82 7.43 -0.70 -1.71
C GLN A 82 6.59 -1.94 -2.00
N VAL A 83 7.01 -2.71 -3.01
CA VAL A 83 6.45 -4.04 -3.30
C VAL A 83 7.58 -5.05 -3.12
N ASN A 84 7.38 -6.02 -2.23
CA ASN A 84 8.35 -7.06 -1.94
C ASN A 84 8.25 -8.16 -2.99
N LEU A 85 9.16 -8.12 -3.97
CA LEU A 85 9.19 -9.06 -5.08
C LEU A 85 10.11 -10.24 -4.79
N LYS A 86 9.68 -11.41 -5.23
CA LYS A 86 10.56 -12.58 -5.38
C LYS A 86 11.38 -12.44 -6.65
N ASP A 87 12.51 -13.13 -6.73
CA ASP A 87 13.47 -13.03 -7.84
C ASP A 87 12.84 -13.19 -9.23
N PHE A 88 11.95 -14.19 -9.39
CA PHE A 88 11.30 -14.44 -10.67
C PHE A 88 10.25 -13.37 -11.02
N ASP A 89 9.51 -12.87 -10.03
CA ASP A 89 8.52 -11.81 -10.23
C ASP A 89 9.22 -10.50 -10.62
N PHE A 90 10.35 -10.20 -9.97
CA PHE A 90 11.24 -9.12 -10.38
C PHE A 90 11.69 -9.29 -11.84
N ALA A 91 12.19 -10.46 -12.22
CA ALA A 91 12.70 -10.70 -13.57
C ALA A 91 11.61 -10.57 -14.65
N LEU A 92 10.37 -10.95 -14.34
CA LEU A 92 9.27 -10.99 -15.31
C LEU A 92 8.46 -9.69 -15.37
N ASN A 93 8.21 -9.07 -14.22
CA ASN A 93 7.12 -8.09 -14.08
C ASN A 93 7.57 -6.72 -13.56
N LEU A 94 8.88 -6.48 -13.34
CA LEU A 94 9.38 -5.23 -12.74
C LEU A 94 8.79 -3.96 -13.37
N ILE A 95 8.76 -3.89 -14.71
CA ILE A 95 8.25 -2.71 -15.43
C ILE A 95 6.74 -2.53 -15.15
N THR A 96 5.96 -3.59 -15.25
CA THR A 96 4.50 -3.57 -15.00
C THR A 96 4.19 -3.20 -13.56
N ILE A 97 4.94 -3.76 -12.60
CA ILE A 97 4.80 -3.43 -11.18
C ILE A 97 5.19 -1.98 -10.90
N ASN A 98 6.23 -1.45 -11.55
CA ASN A 98 6.59 -0.04 -11.41
C ASN A 98 5.50 0.89 -11.96
N ASN A 99 4.86 0.53 -13.08
CA ASN A 99 3.72 1.27 -13.62
C ASN A 99 2.52 1.22 -12.65
N TRP A 100 2.24 0.06 -12.08
CA TRP A 100 1.20 -0.12 -11.06
C TRP A 100 1.47 0.76 -9.84
N LYS A 101 2.70 0.77 -9.32
CA LYS A 101 3.12 1.61 -8.18
C LYS A 101 2.94 3.08 -8.50
N SER A 102 3.34 3.51 -9.70
CA SER A 102 3.20 4.90 -10.16
C SER A 102 1.73 5.33 -10.23
N LEU A 103 0.85 4.45 -10.71
CA LEU A 103 -0.59 4.70 -10.74
C LEU A 103 -1.18 4.83 -9.33
N LEU A 104 -0.81 3.93 -8.42
CA LEU A 104 -1.23 4.02 -7.02
C LEU A 104 -0.74 5.32 -6.37
N GLN A 105 0.54 5.68 -6.58
CA GLN A 105 1.12 6.90 -6.05
C GLN A 105 0.38 8.14 -6.55
N THR A 106 0.10 8.20 -7.86
CA THR A 106 -0.64 9.32 -8.46
C THR A 106 -2.02 9.48 -7.83
N GLN A 107 -2.73 8.37 -7.56
CA GLN A 107 -4.04 8.43 -6.92
C GLN A 107 -3.96 8.89 -5.47
N LEU A 108 -2.98 8.42 -4.70
CA LEU A 108 -2.76 8.84 -3.32
C LEU A 108 -2.39 10.33 -3.22
N GLU A 109 -1.53 10.82 -4.12
CA GLU A 109 -1.09 12.22 -4.15
C GLU A 109 -2.22 13.18 -4.54
N ALA A 110 -3.04 12.83 -5.54
CA ALA A 110 -4.20 13.63 -5.92
C ALA A 110 -5.19 13.83 -4.76
N LEU A 111 -5.28 12.86 -3.86
CA LEU A 111 -6.14 12.93 -2.68
C LEU A 111 -5.51 13.77 -1.56
N ASN A 112 -4.19 13.72 -1.39
CA ASN A 112 -3.46 14.52 -0.42
C ASN A 112 -3.62 16.02 -0.69
N ASP A 113 -3.55 16.43 -1.97
CA ASP A 113 -3.79 17.81 -2.38
C ASP A 113 -5.21 18.29 -2.07
N THR A 114 -6.17 17.36 -2.08
CA THR A 114 -7.58 17.66 -1.75
C THR A 114 -7.79 17.78 -0.24
N LEU A 115 -7.13 16.94 0.56
CA LEU A 115 -7.20 16.98 2.03
C LEU A 115 -6.47 18.19 2.63
N ALA A 116 -5.38 18.65 2.00
CA ALA A 116 -4.63 19.82 2.43
C ALA A 116 -5.41 21.16 2.29
N ILE A 117 -6.50 21.19 1.52
CA ILE A 117 -7.36 22.38 1.36
C ILE A 117 -8.27 22.57 2.58
N PHE A 118 -8.48 21.55 3.42
CA PHE A 118 -9.42 21.55 4.54
C PHE A 118 -8.76 21.53 5.93
N GLN A 119 -7.42 21.62 6.02
CA GLN A 119 -6.65 21.73 7.27
C GLN A 119 -6.03 23.12 7.41
#